data_AF-A0A5Q4FXV1-F1
#
_entry.id   AF-A0A5Q4FXV1-F1
#
_cell.length_a   1.000
_cell.length_b   1.000
_cell.length_c   1.000
_cell.angle_alpha   90.00
_cell.angle_beta   90.00
_cell.angle_gamma   90.00
#
_symmetry.space_group_name_H-M   'P 1'
#
loop_
_entity.id
_entity.type
_entity.pdbx_description
1 polymer ?
#
loop_
_entity_poly.entity_id
_entity_poly.type
_entity_poly.pdbx_seq_one_letter_code
_entity_poly.pdbx_strand_id
1 'polypeptide(L)'
;MASSRKPVTPDQRSRDLRKDLKTVEKEEPGPDRAERLADLARAAHDDRQLNMAMHAAELCLAEDPAAPDLLVAAYRIDAQGEEHLQALADLRDLARYLDRRDVIEIADSHLESAARDWVAAGDEGERRYRLRSVQSLTSRELADQLRDELDR
;
A
#
# COMPACT_ATOMS: atom_id res chain seq x y z
N MET A 1 10.74 -33.00 -15.90
CA MET A 1 9.41 -33.05 -15.26
C MET A 1 8.94 -31.62 -15.03
N ALA A 2 8.05 -31.12 -15.87
CA ALA A 2 7.51 -29.77 -15.69
C ALA A 2 6.47 -29.81 -14.56
N SER A 3 6.78 -29.15 -13.44
CA SER A 3 5.80 -28.95 -12.37
C SER A 3 4.75 -27.96 -12.88
N SER A 4 3.69 -28.50 -13.49
CA SER A 4 2.49 -27.75 -13.86
C SER A 4 1.76 -27.40 -12.57
N ARG A 5 2.23 -26.36 -11.88
CA ARG A 5 1.52 -25.78 -10.73
C ARG A 5 0.27 -25.11 -11.29
N LYS A 6 -0.89 -25.70 -10.98
CA LYS A 6 -2.19 -25.08 -11.27
C LYS A 6 -2.21 -23.66 -10.70
N PRO A 7 -2.77 -22.68 -11.42
CA PRO A 7 -2.97 -21.34 -10.87
C PRO A 7 -3.73 -21.43 -9.53
N VAL A 8 -3.21 -20.77 -8.50
CA VAL A 8 -3.85 -20.72 -7.20
C VAL A 8 -5.15 -19.92 -7.34
N THR A 9 -6.29 -20.52 -6.95
CA THR A 9 -7.57 -19.83 -7.05
C THR A 9 -7.66 -18.72 -5.98
N PRO A 10 -8.48 -17.66 -6.18
CA PRO A 10 -8.71 -16.65 -5.15
C PRO A 10 -9.06 -17.26 -3.78
N ASP A 11 -9.96 -18.25 -3.76
CA ASP A 11 -10.33 -18.98 -2.52
C ASP A 11 -9.17 -19.70 -1.83
N GLN A 12 -8.18 -20.17 -2.59
CA GLN A 12 -6.98 -20.77 -2.03
C GLN A 12 -6.07 -19.70 -1.42
N ARG A 13 -5.85 -18.58 -2.13
CA ARG A 13 -5.06 -17.44 -1.62
C ARG A 13 -5.62 -16.90 -0.31
N SER A 14 -6.92 -16.64 -0.25
CA SER A 14 -7.54 -16.13 0.99
C SER A 14 -7.45 -17.12 2.15
N ARG A 15 -7.46 -18.43 1.87
CA ARG A 15 -7.29 -19.47 2.90
C ARG A 15 -5.85 -19.54 3.40
N ASP A 16 -4.89 -19.45 2.49
CA ASP A 16 -3.47 -19.49 2.82
C ASP A 16 -3.09 -18.26 3.64
N LEU A 17 -3.53 -17.06 3.23
CA LEU A 17 -3.36 -15.82 4.02
C LEU A 17 -3.91 -15.94 5.45
N ARG A 18 -5.12 -16.50 5.61
CA ARG A 18 -5.69 -16.73 6.95
C ARG A 18 -4.88 -17.71 7.78
N LYS A 19 -4.28 -18.72 7.15
CA LYS A 19 -3.44 -19.70 7.83
C LYS A 19 -2.12 -19.06 8.27
N ASP A 20 -1.53 -18.25 7.40
CA ASP A 20 -0.28 -17.56 7.65
C ASP A 20 -0.45 -16.53 8.78
N LEU A 21 -1.51 -15.73 8.74
CA LEU A 21 -1.85 -14.79 9.82
C LEU A 21 -2.02 -15.50 11.17
N LYS A 22 -2.78 -16.60 11.22
CA LYS A 22 -2.93 -17.42 12.44
C LYS A 22 -1.62 -18.05 12.93
N THR A 23 -0.65 -18.24 12.06
CA THR A 23 0.66 -18.76 12.43
C THR A 23 1.48 -17.64 13.04
N VAL A 24 1.54 -16.49 12.37
CA VAL A 24 2.22 -15.28 12.84
C VAL A 24 1.67 -14.81 14.18
N GLU A 25 0.35 -14.83 14.40
CA GLU A 25 -0.29 -14.45 15.67
C GLU A 25 0.19 -15.24 16.90
N LYS A 26 0.76 -16.44 16.71
CA LYS A 26 1.24 -17.30 17.80
C LYS A 26 2.72 -17.11 18.09
N GLU A 27 3.42 -16.37 17.25
CA GLU A 27 4.83 -16.07 17.42
C GLU A 27 5.02 -14.97 18.48
N GLU A 28 6.23 -14.87 19.02
CA GLU A 28 6.54 -13.84 20.02
C GLU A 28 6.49 -12.44 19.37
N PRO A 29 5.86 -11.43 20.02
CA PRO A 29 5.91 -10.04 19.56
C PRO A 29 7.33 -9.53 19.39
N GLY A 30 7.56 -8.76 18.33
CA GLY A 30 8.87 -8.16 18.04
C GLY A 30 8.98 -7.63 16.61
N PRO A 31 10.12 -6.99 16.27
CA PRO A 31 10.31 -6.32 14.99
C PRO A 31 10.10 -7.25 13.78
N ASP A 32 10.67 -8.46 13.82
CA ASP A 32 10.54 -9.44 12.73
C ASP A 32 9.08 -9.89 12.51
N ARG A 33 8.30 -9.97 13.60
CA ARG A 33 6.88 -10.31 13.54
C ARG A 33 6.06 -9.14 13.02
N ALA A 34 6.38 -7.92 13.45
CA ALA A 34 5.75 -6.70 12.96
C ALA A 34 5.95 -6.51 11.45
N GLU A 35 7.16 -6.78 10.93
CA GLU A 35 7.45 -6.75 9.49
C GLU A 35 6.58 -7.75 8.73
N ARG A 36 6.50 -9.00 9.19
CA ARG A 36 5.64 -10.03 8.58
C ARG A 36 4.15 -9.69 8.66
N LEU A 37 3.71 -9.02 9.72
CA LEU A 37 2.34 -8.54 9.85
C LEU A 37 2.03 -7.40 8.85
N ALA A 38 3.00 -6.51 8.59
CA ALA A 38 2.88 -5.48 7.57
C ALA A 38 2.73 -6.09 6.16
N ASP A 39 3.57 -7.08 5.83
CA ASP A 39 3.48 -7.82 4.56
C ASP A 39 2.13 -8.53 4.40
N LEU A 40 1.65 -9.17 5.47
CA LEU A 40 0.34 -9.82 5.48
C LEU A 40 -0.81 -8.82 5.33
N ALA A 41 -0.71 -7.64 5.93
CA ALA A 41 -1.70 -6.59 5.77
C ALA A 41 -1.81 -6.17 4.30
N ARG A 42 -0.67 -5.95 3.64
CA ARG A 42 -0.61 -5.65 2.20
C ARG A 42 -1.22 -6.78 1.36
N ALA A 43 -0.78 -8.02 1.56
CA ALA A 43 -1.25 -9.16 0.78
C ALA A 43 -2.75 -9.42 0.97
N ALA A 44 -3.28 -9.23 2.18
CA ALA A 44 -4.70 -9.29 2.46
C ALA A 44 -5.48 -8.17 1.77
N HIS A 45 -4.92 -6.95 1.72
CA HIS A 45 -5.54 -5.83 1.02
C HIS A 45 -5.61 -6.10 -0.49
N ASP A 46 -4.53 -6.59 -1.10
CA ASP A 46 -4.48 -6.95 -2.53
C ASP A 46 -5.52 -8.03 -2.90
N ASP A 47 -5.80 -8.97 -1.99
CA ASP A 47 -6.83 -10.00 -2.16
C ASP A 47 -8.24 -9.53 -1.74
N ARG A 48 -8.42 -8.23 -1.49
CA ARG A 48 -9.67 -7.57 -1.07
C ARG A 48 -10.26 -8.12 0.24
N GLN A 49 -9.40 -8.62 1.12
CA GLN A 49 -9.77 -9.12 2.44
C GLN A 49 -9.61 -8.02 3.50
N LEU A 50 -10.39 -6.93 3.40
CA LEU A 50 -10.19 -5.71 4.19
C LEU A 50 -10.14 -5.95 5.71
N ASN A 51 -11.03 -6.77 6.28
CA ASN A 51 -11.01 -7.09 7.71
C ASN A 51 -9.70 -7.78 8.15
N MET A 52 -9.13 -8.61 7.27
CA MET A 52 -7.87 -9.29 7.56
C MET A 52 -6.68 -8.33 7.44
N ALA A 53 -6.72 -7.41 6.45
CA ALA A 53 -5.72 -6.36 6.31
C ALA A 53 -5.70 -5.44 7.53
N MET A 54 -6.88 -4.99 7.98
CA MET A 54 -7.04 -4.17 9.18
C MET A 54 -6.50 -4.87 10.42
N HIS A 55 -6.89 -6.12 10.66
CA HIS A 55 -6.43 -6.89 11.82
C HIS A 55 -4.90 -7.10 11.83
N ALA A 56 -4.31 -7.45 10.68
CA ALA A 56 -2.86 -7.60 10.57
C ALA A 56 -2.12 -6.27 10.82
N ALA A 57 -2.62 -5.17 10.26
CA ALA A 57 -2.05 -3.85 10.47
C ALA A 57 -2.18 -3.37 11.93
N GLU A 58 -3.31 -3.63 12.60
CA GLU A 58 -3.48 -3.34 14.03
C GLU A 58 -2.45 -4.08 14.90
N LEU A 59 -2.24 -5.37 14.63
CA LEU A 59 -1.23 -6.15 15.34
C LEU A 59 0.18 -5.61 15.08
N CYS A 60 0.53 -5.34 13.81
CA CYS A 60 1.83 -4.75 13.45
C CYS A 60 2.10 -3.47 14.26
N LEU A 61 1.13 -2.57 14.25
CA LEU A 61 1.20 -1.26 14.91
C LEU A 61 1.22 -1.29 16.44
N ALA A 62 0.83 -2.40 17.05
CA ALA A 62 0.86 -2.58 18.49
C ALA A 62 2.21 -3.12 18.99
N GLU A 63 3.03 -3.69 18.10
CA GLU A 63 4.20 -4.48 18.47
C GLU A 63 5.53 -3.72 18.40
N ASP A 64 5.65 -2.74 17.49
CA ASP A 64 6.90 -2.02 17.28
C ASP A 64 6.67 -0.50 17.12
N PRO A 65 7.45 0.37 17.78
CA PRO A 65 7.38 1.82 17.57
C PRO A 65 7.66 2.27 16.12
N ALA A 66 8.45 1.50 15.36
CA ALA A 66 8.74 1.71 13.94
C ALA A 66 7.72 1.03 13.00
N ALA A 67 6.67 0.40 13.54
CA ALA A 67 5.63 -0.25 12.73
C ALA A 67 4.96 0.66 11.67
N PRO A 68 4.76 1.98 11.88
CA PRO A 68 4.29 2.86 10.81
C PRO A 68 5.19 2.81 9.57
N ASP A 69 6.52 2.83 9.75
CA ASP A 69 7.48 2.75 8.65
C ASP A 69 7.47 1.36 7.99
N LEU A 70 7.29 0.29 8.78
CA LEU A 70 7.15 -1.08 8.25
C LEU A 70 5.90 -1.24 7.38
N LEU A 71 4.75 -0.71 7.82
CA LEU A 71 3.53 -0.72 7.00
C LEU A 71 3.70 0.08 5.72
N VAL A 72 4.32 1.25 5.79
CA VAL A 72 4.62 2.06 4.60
C VAL A 72 5.55 1.31 3.66
N ALA A 73 6.60 0.67 4.19
CA ALA A 73 7.54 -0.13 3.40
C ALA A 73 6.83 -1.28 2.67
N ALA A 74 5.91 -2.00 3.32
CA ALA A 74 5.16 -3.09 2.70
C ALA A 74 4.27 -2.63 1.53
N TYR A 75 3.79 -1.39 1.56
CA TYR A 75 3.00 -0.79 0.48
C TYR A 75 3.84 -0.05 -0.55
N ARG A 76 5.09 0.28 -0.23
CA ARG A 76 6.10 0.76 -1.19
C ARG A 76 6.60 -0.43 -2.01
N ILE A 77 5.75 -0.91 -2.91
CA ILE A 77 6.10 -1.94 -3.87
C ILE A 77 7.23 -1.47 -4.79
N ASP A 78 8.09 -2.39 -5.24
CA ASP A 78 9.08 -2.19 -6.31
C ASP A 78 8.41 -2.00 -7.71
N ALA A 79 7.21 -1.43 -7.73
CA ALA A 79 6.54 -0.99 -8.95
C ALA A 79 6.80 0.50 -9.19
N GLN A 80 6.59 0.93 -10.43
CA GLN A 80 6.71 2.32 -10.83
C GLN A 80 5.38 2.79 -11.40
N GLY A 81 5.08 4.07 -11.22
CA GLY A 81 3.90 4.71 -11.78
C GLY A 81 2.60 4.40 -11.04
N GLU A 82 1.50 4.22 -11.78
CA GLU A 82 0.15 4.23 -11.22
C GLU A 82 -0.10 3.15 -10.16
N GLU A 83 0.45 1.95 -10.35
CA GLU A 83 0.30 0.86 -9.38
C GLU A 83 0.93 1.20 -8.03
N HIS A 84 2.07 1.91 -8.03
CA HIS A 84 2.72 2.38 -6.81
C HIS A 84 1.86 3.45 -6.11
N LEU A 85 1.24 4.36 -6.87
CA LEU A 85 0.32 5.35 -6.33
C LEU A 85 -0.94 4.71 -5.76
N GLN A 86 -1.50 3.71 -6.45
CA GLN A 86 -2.66 2.96 -5.97
C GLN A 86 -2.32 2.27 -4.64
N ALA A 87 -1.14 1.63 -4.54
CA ALA A 87 -0.72 1.00 -3.30
C ALA A 87 -0.65 2.00 -2.13
N LEU A 88 -0.02 3.17 -2.33
CA LEU A 88 0.04 4.20 -1.29
C LEU A 88 -1.34 4.79 -0.94
N ALA A 89 -2.23 4.95 -1.92
CA ALA A 89 -3.60 5.37 -1.69
C ALA A 89 -4.40 4.33 -0.88
N ASP A 90 -4.23 3.05 -1.19
CA ASP A 90 -4.82 1.93 -0.45
C ASP A 90 -4.34 1.92 1.01
N LEU A 91 -3.03 2.14 1.25
CA LEU A 91 -2.48 2.25 2.61
C LEU A 91 -3.12 3.41 3.36
N ARG A 92 -3.22 4.59 2.74
CA ARG A 92 -3.84 5.76 3.35
C ARG A 92 -5.29 5.48 3.76
N ASP A 93 -6.05 4.81 2.90
CA ASP A 93 -7.44 4.46 3.20
C ASP A 93 -7.53 3.40 4.31
N LEU A 94 -6.63 2.41 4.32
CA LEU A 94 -6.51 1.46 5.44
C LEU A 94 -6.21 2.18 6.75
N ALA A 95 -5.27 3.12 6.75
CA ALA A 95 -4.89 3.91 7.92
C ALA A 95 -6.03 4.82 8.41
N ARG A 96 -6.89 5.31 7.52
CA ARG A 96 -8.13 6.02 7.89
C ARG A 96 -9.11 5.12 8.63
N TYR A 97 -9.30 3.87 8.19
CA TYR A 97 -10.17 2.92 8.90
C TYR A 97 -9.64 2.57 10.30
N LEU A 98 -8.34 2.68 10.51
CA LEU A 98 -7.67 2.40 11.79
C LEU A 98 -7.45 3.66 12.66
N ASP A 99 -7.89 4.84 12.20
CA ASP A 99 -7.66 6.13 12.87
C ASP A 99 -6.17 6.44 13.15
N ARG A 100 -5.26 6.01 12.25
CA ARG A 100 -3.80 6.15 12.40
C ARG A 100 -3.24 7.33 11.62
N ARG A 101 -3.25 8.51 12.26
CA ARG A 101 -2.78 9.77 11.65
C ARG A 101 -1.31 9.74 11.25
N ASP A 102 -0.46 9.11 12.05
CA ASP A 102 0.96 8.95 11.77
C ASP A 102 1.21 8.19 10.45
N VAL A 103 0.49 7.08 10.23
CA VAL A 103 0.58 6.32 8.97
C VAL A 103 0.01 7.12 7.80
N ILE A 104 -1.10 7.86 8.01
CA ILE A 104 -1.69 8.73 6.97
C ILE A 104 -0.68 9.79 6.51
N GLU A 105 -0.03 10.49 7.45
CA GLU A 105 0.94 11.55 7.13
C GLU A 105 2.14 11.03 6.34
N ILE A 106 2.68 9.86 6.72
CA ILE A 106 3.80 9.24 6.01
C ILE A 106 3.34 8.77 4.60
N ALA A 107 2.18 8.12 4.51
CA ALA A 107 1.64 7.66 3.23
C ALA A 107 1.35 8.82 2.27
N ASP A 108 0.74 9.91 2.74
CA ASP A 108 0.47 11.12 1.94
C ASP A 108 1.78 11.75 1.45
N SER A 109 2.81 11.87 2.30
CA SER A 109 4.11 12.41 1.90
C SER A 109 4.76 11.59 0.78
N HIS A 110 4.75 10.25 0.89
CA HIS A 110 5.25 9.36 -0.16
C HIS A 110 4.41 9.44 -1.43
N LEU A 111 3.09 9.50 -1.30
CA LEU A 111 2.15 9.56 -2.42
C LEU A 111 2.32 10.86 -3.22
N GLU A 112 2.52 11.99 -2.54
CA GLU A 112 2.83 13.27 -3.17
C GLU A 112 4.16 13.24 -3.93
N SER A 113 5.22 12.70 -3.31
CA SER A 113 6.54 12.59 -3.96
C SER A 113 6.46 11.69 -5.19
N ALA A 114 5.87 10.51 -5.05
CA ALA A 114 5.73 9.56 -6.16
C ALA A 114 4.83 10.11 -7.28
N ALA A 115 3.75 10.83 -6.93
CA ALA A 115 2.87 11.46 -7.92
C ALA A 115 3.63 12.52 -8.72
N ARG A 116 4.45 13.35 -8.06
CA ARG A 116 5.30 14.34 -8.73
C ARG A 116 6.26 13.66 -9.71
N ASP A 117 7.01 12.67 -9.25
CA ASP A 117 8.00 11.97 -10.06
C ASP A 117 7.34 11.28 -11.26
N TRP A 118 6.19 10.64 -11.02
CA TRP A 118 5.45 9.97 -12.08
C TRP A 118 4.88 10.95 -13.10
N VAL A 119 4.26 12.07 -12.71
CA VAL A 119 3.75 13.04 -13.69
C VAL A 119 4.89 13.69 -14.47
N ALA A 120 6.00 14.04 -13.80
CA ALA A 120 7.17 14.66 -14.43
C ALA A 120 7.87 13.75 -15.46
N ALA A 121 7.86 12.43 -15.22
CA ALA A 121 8.40 11.45 -16.15
C ALA A 121 7.51 11.20 -17.38
N GLY A 122 6.29 11.77 -17.43
CA GLY A 122 5.38 11.64 -18.56
C GLY A 122 5.61 12.71 -19.63
N ASP A 123 5.45 12.33 -20.89
CA ASP A 123 5.44 13.31 -21.99
C ASP A 123 4.14 14.16 -21.98
N GLU A 124 4.07 15.15 -22.86
CA GLU A 124 2.93 16.07 -22.94
C GLU A 124 1.60 15.34 -23.27
N GLY A 125 1.67 14.24 -24.04
CA GLY A 125 0.51 13.43 -24.38
C GLY A 125 -0.02 12.63 -23.20
N GLU A 126 0.88 12.11 -22.37
CA GLU A 126 0.56 11.31 -21.19
C GLU A 126 0.22 12.14 -19.95
N ARG A 127 0.72 13.39 -19.86
CA ARG A 127 0.56 14.25 -18.66
C ARG A 127 -0.90 14.42 -18.24
N ARG A 128 -1.81 14.61 -19.20
CA ARG A 128 -3.26 14.73 -18.90
C ARG A 128 -3.87 13.45 -18.34
N TYR A 129 -3.36 12.29 -18.73
CA TYR A 129 -3.78 11.01 -18.16
C TYR A 129 -3.26 10.90 -16.72
N ARG A 130 -1.95 11.09 -16.53
CA ARG A 130 -1.29 10.94 -15.22
C ARG A 130 -1.88 11.89 -14.18
N LEU A 131 -2.12 13.16 -14.53
CA LEU A 131 -2.78 14.13 -13.64
C LEU A 131 -4.22 13.71 -13.26
N ARG A 132 -4.98 13.08 -14.16
CA ARG A 132 -6.31 12.56 -13.84
C ARG A 132 -6.23 11.35 -12.91
N SER A 133 -5.27 10.45 -13.11
CA SER A 133 -5.02 9.34 -12.20
C SER A 133 -4.62 9.84 -10.81
N VAL A 134 -3.71 10.82 -10.72
CA VAL A 134 -3.36 11.48 -9.45
C VAL A 134 -4.61 12.04 -8.78
N GLN A 135 -5.41 12.84 -9.49
CA GLN A 135 -6.65 13.40 -8.94
C GLN A 135 -7.60 12.33 -8.38
N SER A 136 -7.71 11.17 -9.04
CA SER A 136 -8.58 10.07 -8.61
C SER A 136 -8.06 9.35 -7.36
N LEU A 137 -6.74 9.25 -7.21
CA LEU A 137 -6.11 8.53 -6.11
C LEU A 137 -5.85 9.43 -4.89
N THR A 138 -5.65 10.73 -5.12
CA THR A 138 -5.24 11.70 -4.11
C THR A 138 -6.35 12.73 -3.88
N SER A 139 -6.24 13.88 -4.53
CA SER A 139 -7.13 15.03 -4.45
C SER A 139 -6.99 15.87 -5.72
N ARG A 140 -7.98 16.72 -5.98
CA ARG A 140 -7.92 17.67 -7.09
C ARG A 140 -6.85 18.72 -6.86
N GLU A 141 -6.71 19.17 -5.62
CA GLU A 141 -5.77 20.20 -5.20
C GLU A 141 -4.33 19.81 -5.52
N LEU A 142 -3.94 18.56 -5.23
CA LEU A 142 -2.60 18.07 -5.55
C LEU A 142 -2.38 17.99 -7.07
N ALA A 143 -3.35 17.48 -7.82
CA ALA A 143 -3.24 17.39 -9.28
C ALA A 143 -3.12 18.79 -9.93
N ASP A 144 -3.90 19.76 -9.47
CA ASP A 144 -3.82 21.15 -9.95
C ASP A 144 -2.45 21.77 -9.60
N GLN A 145 -1.92 21.54 -8.38
CA GLN A 145 -0.58 21.99 -8.00
C GLN A 145 0.52 21.39 -8.89
N LEU A 146 0.48 20.08 -9.14
CA LEU A 146 1.49 19.41 -9.99
C LEU A 146 1.46 19.92 -11.43
N ARG A 147 0.28 20.19 -11.99
CA ARG A 147 0.16 20.82 -13.30
C ARG A 147 0.85 22.18 -13.31
N ASP A 148 0.53 23.02 -12.34
CA ASP A 148 1.03 24.40 -12.27
C ASP A 148 2.56 24.45 -11.98
N GLU A 149 3.13 23.42 -11.33
CA GLU A 149 4.58 23.26 -11.14
C GLU A 149 5.30 22.86 -12.44
N LEU A 150 4.70 22.01 -13.27
CA LEU A 150 5.33 21.43 -14.47
C LEU A 150 5.14 22.25 -15.76
N ASP A 151 4.22 23.22 -15.73
CA ASP A 151 4.00 24.17 -16.83
C ASP A 151 4.84 25.47 -16.67
N ARG A 152 5.63 25.59 -15.59
CA ARG A 152 6.60 26.68 -15.34
C ARG A 152 7.97 26.38 -15.93
#